data_AF-A0A3E0P8W5-F1
#
_entry.id   AF-A0A3E0P8W5-F1
#
_cell.length_a   1.000
_cell.length_b   1.000
_cell.length_c   1.000
_cell.angle_alpha   90.00
_cell.angle_beta   90.00
_cell.angle_gamma   90.00
#
_symmetry.space_group_name_H-M   'P 1'
#
loop_
_entity.id
_entity.type
_entity.pdbx_description
1 polymer ?
#
loop_
_entity_poly.entity_id
_entity_poly.type
_entity_poly.pdbx_seq_one_letter_code
_entity_poly.pdbx_strand_id
1 'polypeptide(L)'
;MGNIQLDDPEDNGGSQENIGKAIETPDDPASPKIQREKKMSWAEWLETDRAINQVYLVFGLIVIGLLMFTLQFSTGAVCCGDWDGYYHIRWSALLWESLSQFKGLPQFTWLPLTVLNAEGYADHHFLFHLLQIPFLWFFEPVTAAKVAAVFYGTLAIFSVYWLMFRYKVGYLLIWLAALLTCANPFWYRMNMAKAPPLTIIYTVVGIYLLFERKYFWLMPLMFVFVWTYSLFPLLFAAAVIWVAVIAWNERVFEWKPLAYTLAGMVLGNVINPYFPNNILLFTEHFLTKVRSSYEVAVGGEWYPYTSWQLITHLAIALIAMLVGYILYKSKGGRLPERSTFFLIFATLLLVWMFKSKRLAEYFPPFAILFAAFSWQAFRQPEAVELPEEFQRDIKPLLDTEARKPEPKGFVAWSQWLAPWIIGGALVLWLFFNFFGSSLPFEYLHKIEDLRSSVRSNEPNDKYSVAMEWAKKNIPPGERILNSNWDDFPKLFFFNTQNEYVWGLDPNYLYSENPEVFRVLKDVTDGKVDDPAPLIKEKIGARWVFADAEQNESFLAKLLESGWADIVHEDGEAYILKIRDQRGEPAAPEPVSVPTRQEVIDSAEGPQPEGAGDSPDAGSDEATEGEEVADPPS
;
A
#
# COMPACT_ATOMS: atom_id res chain seq x y z
N MET A 1 39.51 -49.12 12.96
CA MET A 1 38.37 -50.05 13.02
C MET A 1 37.30 -49.48 12.09
N GLY A 2 37.10 -50.14 10.94
CA GLY A 2 36.16 -49.71 9.87
C GLY A 2 34.70 -49.74 10.35
N ASN A 3 33.78 -48.90 9.88
CA ASN A 3 33.30 -48.58 8.53
C ASN A 3 32.55 -49.73 7.83
N ILE A 4 31.30 -49.41 7.45
CA ILE A 4 30.47 -49.92 6.34
C ILE A 4 29.49 -51.09 6.65
N GLN A 5 28.22 -50.70 6.88
CA GLN A 5 27.03 -50.94 6.03
C GLN A 5 26.96 -52.23 5.19
N LEU A 6 25.81 -52.92 5.17
CA LEU A 6 25.06 -53.27 3.94
C LEU A 6 23.75 -54.01 4.23
N ASP A 7 22.83 -53.79 3.29
CA ASP A 7 21.41 -54.11 3.17
C ASP A 7 21.03 -55.61 3.12
N ASP A 8 19.76 -55.89 3.51
CA ASP A 8 18.67 -56.75 2.90
C ASP A 8 19.01 -57.89 1.90
N PRO A 9 18.09 -58.78 1.44
CA PRO A 9 16.69 -59.11 1.82
C PRO A 9 16.38 -60.65 1.74
N GLU A 10 15.08 -61.00 1.65
CA GLU A 10 14.44 -62.20 1.02
C GLU A 10 14.03 -63.41 1.89
N ASP A 11 12.71 -63.48 2.13
CA ASP A 11 11.75 -64.46 1.59
C ASP A 11 12.06 -65.97 1.71
N ASN A 12 11.21 -66.70 2.46
CA ASN A 12 10.33 -67.74 1.88
C ASN A 12 9.43 -68.45 2.91
N GLY A 13 8.15 -68.52 2.58
CA GLY A 13 7.48 -69.82 2.41
C GLY A 13 6.74 -70.44 3.59
N GLY A 14 5.40 -70.44 3.50
CA GLY A 14 4.68 -71.71 3.40
C GLY A 14 3.59 -72.05 4.42
N SER A 15 2.36 -72.09 3.91
CA SER A 15 1.33 -73.15 4.10
C SER A 15 0.19 -72.96 5.11
N GLN A 16 -0.87 -73.72 4.84
CA GLN A 16 -2.31 -73.41 4.91
C GLN A 16 -3.01 -73.87 6.21
N GLU A 17 -4.25 -73.39 6.34
CA GLU A 17 -5.43 -74.10 6.85
C GLU A 17 -5.69 -74.21 8.39
N ASN A 18 -6.53 -73.29 8.85
CA ASN A 18 -7.92 -73.49 9.29
C ASN A 18 -8.26 -74.34 10.54
N ILE A 19 -9.25 -73.79 11.27
CA ILE A 19 -10.18 -74.39 12.25
C ILE A 19 -9.72 -74.46 13.71
N GLY A 20 -10.19 -73.48 14.49
CA GLY A 20 -10.29 -73.56 15.96
C GLY A 20 -11.35 -72.62 16.48
N LYS A 21 -12.58 -73.12 16.68
CA LYS A 21 -13.69 -72.45 17.37
C LYS A 21 -13.23 -71.88 18.71
N ALA A 22 -13.33 -70.57 18.91
CA ALA A 22 -13.26 -69.96 20.23
C ALA A 22 -14.67 -69.55 20.65
N ILE A 23 -15.06 -70.12 21.79
CA ILE A 23 -16.31 -69.98 22.52
C ILE A 23 -16.45 -68.53 23.00
N GLU A 24 -17.61 -67.91 22.76
CA GLU A 24 -18.01 -66.66 23.42
C GLU A 24 -18.13 -66.89 24.93
N THR A 25 -17.37 -66.12 25.71
CA THR A 25 -17.64 -65.88 27.13
C THR A 25 -18.14 -64.44 27.31
N PRO A 26 -19.13 -64.19 28.18
CA PRO A 26 -19.85 -62.92 28.22
C PRO A 26 -19.02 -61.78 28.83
N ASP A 27 -19.30 -60.57 28.34
CA ASP A 27 -18.72 -59.29 28.71
C ASP A 27 -18.58 -59.06 30.23
N ASP A 28 -17.37 -58.66 30.63
CA ASP A 28 -17.10 -57.96 31.90
C ASP A 28 -17.36 -56.44 31.68
N PRO A 29 -18.34 -55.82 32.37
CA PRO A 29 -18.73 -54.44 32.12
C PRO A 29 -17.81 -53.38 32.77
N ALA A 30 -16.67 -53.75 33.35
CA ALA A 30 -15.84 -52.84 34.16
C ALA A 30 -14.46 -52.47 33.57
N SER A 31 -14.28 -52.49 32.24
CA SER A 31 -13.07 -51.92 31.61
C SER A 31 -13.42 -50.65 30.81
N PRO A 32 -12.77 -49.49 31.07
CA PRO A 32 -12.96 -48.31 30.23
C PRO A 32 -12.39 -48.62 28.86
N LYS A 33 -13.27 -48.90 27.89
CA LYS A 33 -12.90 -48.96 26.47
C LYS A 33 -12.32 -47.60 26.10
N ILE A 34 -10.99 -47.52 26.04
CA ILE A 34 -10.29 -46.41 25.39
C ILE A 34 -10.78 -46.43 23.94
N GLN A 35 -11.75 -45.56 23.65
CA GLN A 35 -12.17 -45.31 22.27
C GLN A 35 -10.94 -44.73 21.57
N ARG A 36 -10.23 -45.58 20.81
CA ARG A 36 -9.25 -45.10 19.84
C ARG A 36 -10.00 -44.17 18.89
N GLU A 37 -9.72 -42.88 18.97
CA GLU A 37 -10.23 -41.90 18.01
C GLU A 37 -9.95 -42.44 16.60
N LYS A 38 -11.02 -42.79 15.89
CA LYS A 38 -10.94 -43.29 14.52
C LYS A 38 -10.29 -42.17 13.70
N LYS A 39 -9.05 -42.37 13.25
CA LYS A 39 -8.36 -41.38 12.41
C LYS A 39 -9.19 -41.19 11.15
N MET A 40 -9.77 -40.00 11.02
CA MET A 40 -10.58 -39.59 9.89
C MET A 40 -9.75 -39.66 8.61
N SER A 41 -10.33 -40.22 7.54
CA SER A 41 -9.66 -40.28 6.23
C SER A 41 -9.57 -38.88 5.60
N TRP A 42 -8.67 -38.71 4.62
CA TRP A 42 -8.53 -37.43 3.90
C TRP A 42 -9.81 -37.01 3.17
N ALA A 43 -10.56 -37.97 2.62
CA ALA A 43 -11.84 -37.71 1.95
C ALA A 43 -12.90 -37.20 2.96
N GLU A 44 -13.03 -37.88 4.11
CA GLU A 44 -13.92 -37.45 5.18
C GLU A 44 -13.52 -36.09 5.78
N TRP A 45 -12.21 -35.79 5.85
CA TRP A 45 -11.74 -34.47 6.29
C TRP A 45 -12.14 -33.37 5.31
N LEU A 46 -11.98 -33.59 4.00
CA LEU A 46 -12.31 -32.59 2.96
C LEU A 46 -13.80 -32.21 2.94
N GLU A 47 -14.68 -33.10 3.38
CA GLU A 47 -16.11 -32.84 3.52
C GLU A 47 -16.46 -32.01 4.76
N THR A 48 -15.51 -31.79 5.68
CA THR A 48 -15.77 -30.96 6.87
C THR A 48 -15.77 -29.47 6.55
N ASP A 49 -16.64 -28.72 7.24
CA ASP A 49 -16.62 -27.24 7.22
C ASP A 49 -15.24 -26.67 7.56
N ARG A 50 -14.46 -27.40 8.37
CA ARG A 50 -13.10 -27.01 8.73
C ARG A 50 -12.17 -27.06 7.51
N ALA A 51 -12.23 -28.12 6.71
CA ALA A 51 -11.42 -28.24 5.50
C ALA A 51 -11.83 -27.20 4.45
N ILE A 52 -13.13 -27.01 4.24
CA ILE A 52 -13.66 -25.99 3.31
C ILE A 52 -13.15 -24.59 3.68
N ASN A 53 -13.21 -24.22 4.96
CA ASN A 53 -12.69 -22.93 5.41
C ASN A 53 -11.16 -22.79 5.23
N GLN A 54 -10.39 -23.87 5.38
CA GLN A 54 -8.95 -23.87 5.10
C GLN A 54 -8.67 -23.67 3.60
N VAL A 55 -9.46 -24.31 2.73
CA VAL A 55 -9.39 -24.08 1.29
C VAL A 55 -9.67 -22.62 0.96
N TYR A 56 -10.69 -22.01 1.59
CA TYR A 56 -10.98 -20.58 1.40
C TYR A 56 -9.83 -19.68 1.88
N LEU A 57 -9.19 -20.03 3.00
CA LEU A 57 -8.02 -19.29 3.49
C LEU A 57 -6.87 -19.31 2.48
N VAL A 58 -6.50 -20.50 1.99
CA VAL A 58 -5.42 -20.68 1.00
C VAL A 58 -5.79 -20.01 -0.33
N PHE A 59 -7.03 -20.17 -0.78
CA PHE A 59 -7.54 -19.50 -1.96
C PHE A 59 -7.42 -17.98 -1.85
N GLY A 60 -7.83 -17.41 -0.70
CA GLY A 60 -7.68 -15.98 -0.45
C GLY A 60 -6.23 -15.51 -0.51
N LEU A 61 -5.29 -16.25 0.10
CA LEU A 61 -3.86 -15.95 0.04
C LEU A 61 -3.35 -15.91 -1.41
N ILE A 62 -3.70 -16.93 -2.21
CA ILE A 62 -3.26 -17.05 -3.61
C ILE A 62 -3.84 -15.92 -4.46
N VAL A 63 -5.14 -15.63 -4.35
CA VAL A 63 -5.80 -14.59 -5.15
C VAL A 63 -5.25 -13.21 -4.80
N ILE A 64 -5.08 -12.89 -3.51
CA ILE A 64 -4.48 -11.63 -3.07
C ILE A 64 -3.06 -11.52 -3.66
N GLY A 65 -2.23 -12.55 -3.49
CA GLY A 65 -0.86 -12.55 -4.01
C GLY A 65 -0.78 -12.39 -5.52
N LEU A 66 -1.67 -13.05 -6.26
CA LEU A 66 -1.73 -12.94 -7.72
C LEU A 66 -2.11 -11.53 -8.18
N LEU A 67 -3.08 -10.89 -7.52
CA LEU A 67 -3.50 -9.52 -7.85
C LEU A 67 -2.39 -8.51 -7.53
N MET A 68 -1.75 -8.62 -6.36
CA MET A 68 -0.59 -7.82 -5.98
C MET A 68 0.54 -7.96 -7.00
N PHE A 69 0.90 -9.20 -7.35
CA PHE A 69 1.92 -9.48 -8.36
C PHE A 69 1.55 -8.89 -9.73
N THR A 70 0.32 -9.10 -10.18
CA THR A 70 -0.15 -8.62 -11.48
C THR A 70 -0.10 -7.09 -11.55
N LEU A 71 -0.46 -6.39 -10.47
CA LEU A 71 -0.40 -4.94 -10.43
C LEU A 71 1.05 -4.45 -10.44
N GLN A 72 1.89 -4.97 -9.53
CA GLN A 72 3.27 -4.52 -9.39
C GLN A 72 4.11 -4.72 -10.65
N PHE A 73 3.88 -5.83 -11.37
CA PHE A 73 4.62 -6.19 -12.58
C PHE A 73 3.90 -5.77 -13.87
N SER A 74 2.86 -4.94 -13.78
CA SER A 74 2.24 -4.35 -14.96
C SER A 74 3.06 -3.20 -15.58
N THR A 75 4.05 -2.68 -14.85
CA THR A 75 5.01 -1.66 -15.29
C THR A 75 6.45 -2.12 -15.05
N GLY A 76 7.42 -1.53 -15.75
CA GLY A 76 8.86 -1.69 -15.46
C GLY A 76 9.28 -1.00 -14.15
N ALA A 77 8.60 0.09 -13.78
CA ALA A 77 8.82 0.86 -12.56
C ALA A 77 8.41 0.14 -11.27
N VAL A 78 8.80 0.72 -10.14
CA VAL A 78 8.08 0.52 -8.89
C VAL A 78 6.67 1.07 -9.11
N CYS A 79 5.64 0.25 -8.86
CA CYS A 79 4.26 0.56 -9.22
C CYS A 79 3.77 1.90 -8.66
N CYS A 80 2.66 2.35 -9.23
CA CYS A 80 1.71 3.22 -8.57
C CYS A 80 2.24 4.66 -8.39
N GLY A 81 3.06 5.13 -9.34
CA GLY A 81 3.71 6.44 -9.30
C GLY A 81 4.67 6.61 -8.12
N ASP A 82 5.22 5.51 -7.58
CA ASP A 82 6.00 5.55 -6.36
C ASP A 82 7.49 5.86 -6.61
N TRP A 83 7.82 7.14 -6.45
CA TRP A 83 9.20 7.61 -6.50
C TRP A 83 9.96 7.35 -5.19
N ASP A 84 9.35 7.50 -4.01
CA ASP A 84 10.04 7.26 -2.72
C ASP A 84 10.49 5.80 -2.56
N GLY A 85 9.84 4.85 -3.23
CA GLY A 85 10.28 3.45 -3.27
C GLY A 85 11.73 3.29 -3.72
N TYR A 86 12.20 4.15 -4.65
CA TYR A 86 13.59 4.18 -5.10
C TYR A 86 14.55 4.65 -4.00
N TYR A 87 14.17 5.69 -3.26
CA TYR A 87 14.91 6.14 -2.07
C TYR A 87 15.03 5.00 -1.04
N HIS A 88 13.90 4.37 -0.70
CA HIS A 88 13.86 3.35 0.34
C HIS A 88 14.74 2.15 0.03
N ILE A 89 14.70 1.66 -1.22
CA ILE A 89 15.50 0.49 -1.59
C ILE A 89 16.99 0.84 -1.75
N ARG A 90 17.30 2.04 -2.25
CA ARG A 90 18.69 2.52 -2.34
C ARG A 90 19.29 2.70 -0.95
N TRP A 91 18.55 3.31 -0.04
CA TRP A 91 19.00 3.49 1.34
C TRP A 91 19.16 2.15 2.06
N SER A 92 18.26 1.19 1.82
CA SER A 92 18.40 -0.19 2.33
C SER A 92 19.68 -0.87 1.83
N ALA A 93 20.06 -0.63 0.57
CA ALA A 93 21.31 -1.14 0.00
C ALA A 93 22.56 -0.52 0.65
N LEU A 94 22.57 0.80 0.87
CA LEU A 94 23.66 1.50 1.57
C LEU A 94 23.76 1.08 3.04
N LEU A 95 22.62 0.91 3.71
CA LEU A 95 22.54 0.38 5.07
C LEU A 95 23.13 -1.02 5.15
N TRP A 96 22.77 -1.90 4.20
CA TRP A 96 23.35 -3.24 4.10
C TRP A 96 24.86 -3.21 3.84
N GLU A 97 25.32 -2.36 2.92
CA GLU A 97 26.75 -2.21 2.61
C GLU A 97 27.55 -1.79 3.86
N SER A 98 27.06 -0.81 4.61
CA SER A 98 27.72 -0.35 5.84
C SER A 98 27.71 -1.41 6.94
N LEU A 99 26.55 -2.04 7.18
CA LEU A 99 26.40 -3.05 8.24
C LEU A 99 27.20 -4.33 7.95
N SER A 100 27.20 -4.81 6.70
CA SER A 100 27.95 -6.00 6.29
C SER A 100 29.47 -5.81 6.39
N GLN A 101 29.95 -4.56 6.31
CA GLN A 101 31.34 -4.18 6.51
C GLN A 101 31.68 -3.81 7.96
N PHE A 102 30.75 -3.99 8.90
CA PHE A 102 30.88 -3.61 10.32
C PHE A 102 31.24 -2.12 10.53
N LYS A 103 30.83 -1.23 9.62
CA LYS A 103 31.06 0.22 9.72
C LYS A 103 30.02 0.96 10.57
N GLY A 104 29.03 0.24 11.11
CA GLY A 104 27.93 0.83 11.86
C GLY A 104 26.86 1.42 10.94
N LEU A 105 26.06 2.34 11.47
CA LEU A 105 25.02 3.03 10.70
C LEU A 105 25.67 4.05 9.75
N PRO A 106 25.31 4.05 8.45
CA PRO A 106 25.83 5.04 7.52
C PRO A 106 25.29 6.43 7.87
N GLN A 107 26.12 7.46 7.67
CA GLN A 107 25.70 8.84 7.81
C GLN A 107 24.91 9.26 6.56
N PHE A 108 23.86 10.07 6.74
CA PHE A 108 23.09 10.63 5.64
C PHE A 108 23.57 12.04 5.31
N THR A 109 24.17 12.25 4.13
CA THR A 109 24.82 13.53 3.78
C THR A 109 24.21 14.25 2.58
N TRP A 110 23.18 13.68 1.94
CA TRP A 110 22.71 14.14 0.63
C TRP A 110 21.75 15.34 0.67
N LEU A 111 21.19 15.69 1.83
CA LEU A 111 20.28 16.85 2.00
C LEU A 111 20.77 17.79 3.12
N PRO A 112 21.96 18.39 2.97
CA PRO A 112 22.64 19.12 4.04
C PRO A 112 21.92 20.42 4.45
N LEU A 113 21.06 20.98 3.60
CA LEU A 113 20.31 22.21 3.88
C LEU A 113 18.97 21.96 4.58
N THR A 114 18.68 20.71 4.95
CA THR A 114 17.38 20.32 5.51
C THR A 114 17.53 19.77 6.93
N VAL A 115 16.41 19.51 7.61
CA VAL A 115 16.41 18.80 8.91
C VAL A 115 17.00 17.38 8.81
N LEU A 116 17.12 16.84 7.60
CA LEU A 116 17.77 15.56 7.31
C LEU A 116 19.28 15.70 7.07
N ASN A 117 19.90 16.81 7.49
CA ASN A 117 21.35 16.96 7.41
C ASN A 117 22.09 15.88 8.22
N ALA A 118 23.41 15.84 8.06
CA ALA A 118 24.26 14.78 8.57
C ALA A 118 24.30 14.66 10.12
N GLU A 119 23.88 15.70 10.84
CA GLU A 119 23.76 15.71 12.30
C GLU A 119 22.33 15.44 12.79
N GLY A 120 21.33 15.93 12.04
CA GLY A 120 19.91 15.86 12.38
C GLY A 120 19.19 14.59 11.89
N TYR A 121 19.78 13.87 10.93
CA TYR A 121 19.12 12.73 10.29
C TYR A 121 18.69 11.66 11.29
N ALA A 122 17.41 11.25 11.19
CA ALA A 122 16.87 10.10 11.86
C ALA A 122 16.07 9.24 10.87
N ASP A 123 16.43 7.97 10.78
CA ASP A 123 15.70 7.03 9.93
C ASP A 123 14.38 6.61 10.61
N HIS A 124 13.33 7.37 10.37
CA HIS A 124 11.99 7.07 10.89
C HIS A 124 11.33 5.84 10.22
N HIS A 125 12.01 5.21 9.25
CA HIS A 125 11.64 3.96 8.59
C HIS A 125 12.70 2.86 8.84
N PHE A 126 13.50 2.97 9.90
CA PHE A 126 14.69 2.14 10.10
C PHE A 126 14.44 0.63 9.94
N LEU A 127 13.45 0.08 10.64
CA LEU A 127 13.15 -1.34 10.54
C LEU A 127 12.52 -1.71 9.19
N PHE A 128 11.81 -0.79 8.54
CA PHE A 128 11.34 -1.02 7.17
C PHE A 128 12.51 -1.16 6.19
N HIS A 129 13.58 -0.38 6.33
CA HIS A 129 14.78 -0.54 5.51
C HIS A 129 15.49 -1.87 5.80
N LEU A 130 15.64 -2.25 7.08
CA LEU A 130 16.21 -3.55 7.45
C LEU A 130 15.40 -4.73 6.89
N LEU A 131 14.06 -4.61 6.87
CA LEU A 131 13.16 -5.63 6.33
C LEU A 131 13.27 -5.78 4.81
N GLN A 132 13.78 -4.78 4.09
CA GLN A 132 14.03 -4.86 2.64
C GLN A 132 15.36 -5.54 2.29
N ILE A 133 16.34 -5.54 3.19
CA ILE A 133 17.68 -6.10 2.95
C ILE A 133 17.66 -7.55 2.45
N PRO A 134 16.85 -8.48 3.01
CA PRO A 134 16.82 -9.86 2.52
C PRO A 134 16.46 -9.99 1.04
N PHE A 135 15.67 -9.06 0.48
CA PHE A 135 15.30 -9.08 -0.94
C PHE A 135 16.47 -8.64 -1.83
N LEU A 136 17.32 -7.74 -1.34
CA LEU A 136 18.53 -7.29 -2.03
C LEU A 136 19.61 -8.39 -2.15
N TRP A 137 19.50 -9.48 -1.38
CA TRP A 137 20.41 -10.63 -1.53
C TRP A 137 20.13 -11.46 -2.79
N PHE A 138 18.92 -11.37 -3.34
CA PHE A 138 18.48 -12.22 -4.46
C PHE A 138 18.14 -11.41 -5.71
N PHE A 139 17.89 -10.11 -5.59
CA PHE A 139 17.38 -9.29 -6.68
C PHE A 139 18.11 -7.94 -6.76
N GLU A 140 18.23 -7.42 -7.99
CA GLU A 140 18.61 -6.03 -8.24
C GLU A 140 17.64 -5.05 -7.55
N PRO A 141 18.07 -3.83 -7.18
CA PRO A 141 17.30 -2.94 -6.32
C PRO A 141 15.84 -2.72 -6.75
N VAL A 142 15.56 -2.38 -8.01
CA VAL A 142 14.17 -2.15 -8.46
C VAL A 142 13.31 -3.41 -8.32
N THR A 143 13.84 -4.58 -8.69
CA THR A 143 13.14 -5.85 -8.56
C THR A 143 12.96 -6.23 -7.08
N ALA A 144 13.97 -5.99 -6.24
CA ALA A 144 13.88 -6.21 -4.80
C ALA A 144 12.75 -5.39 -4.17
N ALA A 145 12.65 -4.10 -4.50
CA ALA A 145 11.57 -3.22 -4.05
C ALA A 145 10.19 -3.75 -4.47
N LYS A 146 10.05 -4.20 -5.73
CA LYS A 146 8.80 -4.75 -6.26
C LYS A 146 8.39 -6.04 -5.55
N VAL A 147 9.32 -6.98 -5.38
CA VAL A 147 9.04 -8.24 -4.70
C VAL A 147 8.70 -8.00 -3.21
N ALA A 148 9.42 -7.09 -2.55
CA ALA A 148 9.13 -6.70 -1.17
C ALA A 148 7.72 -6.08 -1.03
N ALA A 149 7.34 -5.18 -1.95
CA ALA A 149 6.00 -4.58 -1.97
C ALA A 149 4.90 -5.65 -2.15
N VAL A 150 5.06 -6.58 -3.09
CA VAL A 150 4.12 -7.70 -3.28
C VAL A 150 4.03 -8.55 -2.01
N PHE A 151 5.15 -8.88 -1.38
CA PHE A 151 5.18 -9.71 -0.17
C PHE A 151 4.45 -9.04 1.00
N TYR A 152 4.85 -7.81 1.37
CA TYR A 152 4.24 -7.11 2.51
C TYR A 152 2.81 -6.66 2.24
N GLY A 153 2.49 -6.22 1.02
CA GLY A 153 1.12 -5.88 0.62
C GLY A 153 0.19 -7.10 0.63
N THR A 154 0.66 -8.26 0.14
CA THR A 154 -0.10 -9.52 0.23
C THR A 154 -0.36 -9.89 1.69
N LEU A 155 0.68 -9.84 2.54
CA LEU A 155 0.54 -10.18 3.95
C LEU A 155 -0.40 -9.21 4.68
N ALA A 156 -0.39 -7.93 4.32
CA ALA A 156 -1.29 -6.91 4.87
C ALA A 156 -2.76 -7.21 4.57
N ILE A 157 -3.12 -7.37 3.29
CA ILE A 157 -4.49 -7.67 2.88
C ILE A 157 -4.92 -9.04 3.42
N PHE A 158 -4.01 -10.03 3.36
CA PHE A 158 -4.26 -11.36 3.91
C PHE A 158 -4.48 -11.33 5.41
N SER A 159 -3.80 -10.46 6.18
CA SER A 159 -4.01 -10.37 7.63
C SER A 159 -5.44 -9.97 7.98
N VAL A 160 -6.04 -9.03 7.22
CA VAL A 160 -7.44 -8.60 7.36
C VAL A 160 -8.38 -9.77 7.06
N TYR A 161 -8.13 -10.49 5.97
CA TYR A 161 -8.92 -11.67 5.60
C TYR A 161 -8.78 -12.80 6.63
N TRP A 162 -7.56 -13.06 7.09
CA TRP A 162 -7.24 -14.04 8.12
C TRP A 162 -7.96 -13.74 9.43
N LEU A 163 -8.15 -12.47 9.80
CA LEU A 163 -8.89 -12.11 11.01
C LEU A 163 -10.35 -12.58 10.94
N MET A 164 -11.01 -12.40 9.78
CA MET A 164 -12.37 -12.89 9.55
C MET A 164 -12.43 -14.43 9.60
N PHE A 165 -11.46 -15.10 8.99
CA PHE A 165 -11.31 -16.55 9.07
C PHE A 165 -11.11 -17.02 10.53
N ARG A 166 -10.20 -16.38 11.27
CA ARG A 166 -9.81 -16.74 12.64
C ARG A 166 -10.98 -16.64 13.61
N TYR A 167 -11.87 -15.66 13.39
CA TYR A 167 -13.09 -15.48 14.17
C TYR A 167 -14.32 -16.16 13.58
N LYS A 168 -14.15 -17.01 12.55
CA LYS A 168 -15.21 -17.81 11.92
C LYS A 168 -16.40 -16.95 11.44
N VAL A 169 -16.10 -15.84 10.80
CA VAL A 169 -17.11 -15.01 10.14
C VAL A 169 -17.71 -15.81 8.98
N GLY A 170 -19.04 -15.87 8.89
CA GLY A 170 -19.73 -16.57 7.79
C GLY A 170 -19.58 -15.83 6.45
N TYR A 171 -19.68 -16.57 5.35
CA TYR A 171 -19.54 -16.05 3.97
C TYR A 171 -18.16 -15.43 3.67
N LEU A 172 -17.08 -16.10 4.09
CA LEU A 172 -15.71 -15.62 3.89
C LEU A 172 -15.40 -15.17 2.47
N LEU A 173 -15.88 -15.87 1.44
CA LEU A 173 -15.63 -15.51 0.04
C LEU A 173 -16.29 -14.19 -0.39
N ILE A 174 -17.44 -13.84 0.18
CA ILE A 174 -18.10 -12.54 -0.10
C ILE A 174 -17.30 -11.42 0.54
N TRP A 175 -16.87 -11.62 1.79
CA TRP A 175 -16.02 -10.65 2.48
C TRP A 175 -14.64 -10.52 1.83
N LEU A 176 -14.10 -11.61 1.28
CA LEU A 176 -12.92 -11.57 0.43
C LEU A 176 -13.19 -10.71 -0.80
N ALA A 177 -14.25 -10.98 -1.57
CA ALA A 177 -14.58 -10.18 -2.75
C ALA A 177 -14.79 -8.69 -2.41
N ALA A 178 -15.45 -8.38 -1.29
CA ALA A 178 -15.62 -7.02 -0.80
C ALA A 178 -14.31 -6.36 -0.39
N LEU A 179 -13.40 -7.10 0.25
CA LEU A 179 -12.05 -6.64 0.58
C LEU A 179 -11.24 -6.39 -0.70
N LEU A 180 -11.31 -7.28 -1.68
CA LEU A 180 -10.58 -7.13 -2.93
C LEU A 180 -11.07 -5.96 -3.77
N THR A 181 -12.28 -5.45 -3.50
CA THR A 181 -12.89 -4.32 -4.21
C THR A 181 -13.11 -3.10 -3.34
N CYS A 182 -12.53 -3.07 -2.14
CA CYS A 182 -12.92 -2.10 -1.12
C CYS A 182 -12.60 -0.65 -1.49
N ALA A 183 -11.45 -0.40 -2.14
CA ALA A 183 -11.05 0.90 -2.69
C ALA A 183 -9.78 0.79 -3.57
N ASN A 184 -9.70 1.52 -4.69
CA ASN A 184 -8.48 1.60 -5.51
C ASN A 184 -7.30 2.24 -4.75
N PRO A 185 -7.47 3.36 -4.01
CA PRO A 185 -6.39 3.96 -3.24
C PRO A 185 -5.73 3.00 -2.23
N PHE A 186 -6.52 2.11 -1.62
CA PHE A 186 -5.98 1.07 -0.74
C PHE A 186 -5.03 0.13 -1.49
N TRP A 187 -5.41 -0.35 -2.67
CA TRP A 187 -4.57 -1.23 -3.48
C TRP A 187 -3.30 -0.56 -4.00
N TYR A 188 -3.39 0.70 -4.46
CA TYR A 188 -2.19 1.46 -4.82
C TYR A 188 -1.22 1.54 -3.63
N ARG A 189 -1.73 1.94 -2.46
CA ARG A 189 -0.89 2.08 -1.26
C ARG A 189 -0.27 0.76 -0.81
N MET A 190 -0.99 -0.36 -0.97
CA MET A 190 -0.45 -1.68 -0.63
C MET A 190 0.63 -2.14 -1.62
N ASN A 191 0.64 -1.62 -2.86
CA ASN A 191 1.62 -1.94 -3.91
C ASN A 191 2.80 -0.94 -3.97
N MET A 192 2.72 0.20 -3.28
CA MET A 192 3.88 1.08 -3.12
C MET A 192 5.00 0.36 -2.33
N ALA A 193 6.26 0.60 -2.71
CA ALA A 193 7.43 0.04 -2.01
C ALA A 193 7.76 0.88 -0.76
N LYS A 194 6.76 1.02 0.12
CA LYS A 194 6.81 1.83 1.36
C LYS A 194 6.35 1.01 2.56
N ALA A 195 6.49 1.58 3.76
CA ALA A 195 6.08 0.97 5.04
C ALA A 195 4.55 0.80 5.32
N PRO A 196 3.58 1.46 4.64
CA PRO A 196 2.14 1.33 4.94
C PRO A 196 1.57 -0.09 5.06
N PRO A 197 1.94 -1.09 4.23
CA PRO A 197 1.46 -2.46 4.41
C PRO A 197 1.78 -3.03 5.80
N LEU A 198 2.97 -2.76 6.35
CA LEU A 198 3.37 -3.20 7.68
C LEU A 198 2.50 -2.59 8.78
N THR A 199 2.00 -1.36 8.57
CA THR A 199 1.05 -0.70 9.48
C THR A 199 -0.23 -1.51 9.62
N ILE A 200 -0.78 -2.00 8.51
CA ILE A 200 -1.98 -2.86 8.52
C ILE A 200 -1.69 -4.16 9.25
N ILE A 201 -0.56 -4.81 8.95
CA ILE A 201 -0.16 -6.07 9.59
C ILE A 201 -0.09 -5.90 11.11
N TYR A 202 0.67 -4.92 11.60
CA TYR A 202 0.83 -4.70 13.04
C TYR A 202 -0.47 -4.29 13.71
N THR A 203 -1.29 -3.47 13.05
CA THR A 203 -2.59 -3.06 13.59
C THR A 203 -3.53 -4.26 13.71
N VAL A 204 -3.61 -5.12 12.69
CA VAL A 204 -4.46 -6.33 12.72
C VAL A 204 -3.97 -7.34 13.75
N VAL A 205 -2.66 -7.59 13.82
CA VAL A 205 -2.07 -8.45 14.88
C VAL A 205 -2.35 -7.87 16.26
N GLY A 206 -2.22 -6.56 16.44
CA GLY A 206 -2.54 -5.87 17.68
C GLY A 206 -4.00 -6.01 18.08
N ILE A 207 -4.93 -5.83 17.14
CA ILE A 207 -6.36 -6.05 17.34
C ILE A 207 -6.65 -7.51 17.73
N TYR A 208 -6.00 -8.47 17.07
CA TYR A 208 -6.10 -9.88 17.45
C TYR A 208 -5.65 -10.11 18.91
N LEU A 209 -4.51 -9.54 19.31
CA LEU A 209 -4.00 -9.64 20.68
C LEU A 209 -4.91 -8.96 21.71
N LEU A 210 -5.52 -7.83 21.36
CA LEU A 210 -6.50 -7.13 22.20
C LEU A 210 -7.73 -8.00 22.44
N PHE A 211 -8.31 -8.54 21.37
CA PHE A 211 -9.50 -9.40 21.44
C PHE A 211 -9.26 -10.71 22.19
N GLU A 212 -8.06 -11.29 22.09
CA GLU A 212 -7.68 -12.52 22.80
C GLU A 212 -7.12 -12.24 24.20
N ARG A 213 -7.13 -10.96 24.63
CA ARG A 213 -6.59 -10.48 25.91
C ARG A 213 -5.13 -10.84 26.19
N LYS A 214 -4.34 -11.06 25.13
CA LYS A 214 -2.92 -11.40 25.21
C LYS A 214 -2.05 -10.14 25.28
N TYR A 215 -2.33 -9.28 26.26
CA TYR A 215 -1.83 -7.90 26.28
C TYR A 215 -0.31 -7.76 26.39
N PHE A 216 0.37 -8.72 27.01
CA PHE A 216 1.84 -8.71 27.13
C PHE A 216 2.53 -8.55 25.76
N TRP A 217 2.02 -9.22 24.72
CA TRP A 217 2.59 -9.19 23.37
C TRP A 217 2.37 -7.85 22.64
N LEU A 218 1.54 -6.95 23.16
CA LEU A 218 1.38 -5.60 22.62
C LEU A 218 2.65 -4.76 22.81
N MET A 219 3.44 -5.03 23.84
CA MET A 219 4.70 -4.31 24.10
C MET A 219 5.75 -4.56 22.99
N PRO A 220 6.18 -5.80 22.70
CA PRO A 220 7.14 -6.04 21.62
C PRO A 220 6.55 -5.68 20.25
N LEU A 221 5.25 -5.83 20.03
CA LEU A 221 4.60 -5.41 18.78
C LEU A 221 4.69 -3.89 18.57
N MET A 222 4.33 -3.10 19.59
CA MET A 222 4.43 -1.64 19.51
C MET A 222 5.89 -1.18 19.37
N PHE A 223 6.83 -1.82 20.08
CA PHE A 223 8.26 -1.56 19.94
C PHE A 223 8.71 -1.67 18.47
N VAL A 224 8.39 -2.81 17.84
CA VAL A 224 8.68 -3.07 16.43
C VAL A 224 7.98 -2.06 15.53
N PHE A 225 6.71 -1.72 15.81
CA PHE A 225 5.96 -0.76 15.01
C PHE A 225 6.60 0.64 15.04
N VAL A 226 7.07 1.11 16.20
CA VAL A 226 7.80 2.40 16.30
C VAL A 226 9.01 2.42 15.38
N TRP A 227 9.77 1.34 15.30
CA TRP A 227 10.97 1.28 14.44
C TRP A 227 10.64 1.19 12.96
N THR A 228 9.43 0.74 12.60
CA THR A 228 9.03 0.54 11.21
C THR A 228 8.43 1.80 10.60
N TYR A 229 7.51 2.48 11.31
CA TYR A 229 6.73 3.57 10.70
C TYR A 229 6.05 4.51 11.69
N SER A 230 5.90 5.77 11.27
CA SER A 230 5.34 6.87 12.08
C SER A 230 3.85 6.75 12.43
N LEU A 231 3.08 5.83 11.82
CA LEU A 231 1.67 5.58 12.20
C LEU A 231 1.49 4.65 13.42
N PHE A 232 2.57 4.33 14.16
CA PHE A 232 2.48 3.54 15.40
C PHE A 232 1.45 4.03 16.43
N PRO A 233 1.11 5.34 16.57
CA PRO A 233 0.07 5.78 17.51
C PRO A 233 -1.31 5.16 17.24
N LEU A 234 -1.55 4.66 16.03
CA LEU A 234 -2.79 3.98 15.67
C LEU A 234 -3.05 2.74 16.54
N LEU A 235 -2.02 1.98 16.89
CA LEU A 235 -2.16 0.81 17.76
C LEU A 235 -2.46 1.20 19.21
N PHE A 236 -1.98 2.36 19.67
CA PHE A 236 -2.34 2.89 20.99
C PHE A 236 -3.81 3.35 21.00
N ALA A 237 -4.26 4.03 19.94
CA ALA A 237 -5.67 4.38 19.78
C ALA A 237 -6.57 3.13 19.77
N ALA A 238 -6.17 2.05 19.09
CA ALA A 238 -6.84 0.77 19.17
C ALA A 238 -6.92 0.24 20.61
N ALA A 239 -5.83 0.28 21.38
CA ALA A 239 -5.86 -0.14 22.78
C ALA A 239 -6.85 0.71 23.62
N VAL A 240 -6.90 2.02 23.43
CA VAL A 240 -7.87 2.92 24.10
C VAL A 240 -9.31 2.52 23.78
N ILE A 241 -9.63 2.29 22.51
CA ILE A 241 -10.98 1.86 22.09
C ILE A 241 -11.35 0.54 22.74
N TRP A 242 -10.42 -0.43 22.75
CA TRP A 242 -10.65 -1.72 23.36
C TRP A 242 -10.95 -1.60 24.87
N VAL A 243 -10.16 -0.79 25.59
CA VAL A 243 -10.40 -0.53 27.02
C VAL A 243 -11.74 0.15 27.25
N ALA A 244 -12.16 1.09 26.38
CA ALA A 244 -13.46 1.72 26.47
C ALA A 244 -14.62 0.73 26.27
N VAL A 245 -14.49 -0.19 25.31
CA VAL A 245 -15.48 -1.26 25.05
C VAL A 245 -15.58 -2.19 26.26
N ILE A 246 -14.45 -2.63 26.83
CA ILE A 246 -14.43 -3.47 28.04
C ILE A 246 -15.00 -2.73 29.24
N ALA A 247 -14.64 -1.47 29.46
CA ALA A 247 -15.17 -0.65 30.55
C ALA A 247 -16.69 -0.50 30.45
N TRP A 248 -17.24 -0.37 29.23
CA TRP A 248 -18.69 -0.29 29.03
C TRP A 248 -19.40 -1.62 29.34
N ASN A 249 -18.88 -2.72 28.81
CA ASN A 249 -19.52 -4.04 28.90
C ASN A 249 -19.31 -4.74 30.24
N GLU A 250 -18.10 -4.67 30.78
CA GLU A 250 -17.69 -5.39 32.00
C GLU A 250 -17.70 -4.49 33.23
N ARG A 251 -17.82 -3.17 33.07
CA ARG A 251 -17.73 -2.18 34.16
C ARG A 251 -16.40 -2.23 34.91
N VAL A 252 -15.35 -2.73 34.24
CA VAL A 252 -13.98 -2.84 34.75
C VAL A 252 -13.05 -2.06 33.84
N PHE A 253 -12.15 -1.28 34.45
CA PHE A 253 -11.08 -0.61 33.73
C PHE A 253 -9.87 -1.55 33.55
N GLU A 254 -9.79 -2.18 32.38
CA GLU A 254 -8.66 -3.04 32.01
C GLU A 254 -7.47 -2.19 31.55
N TRP A 255 -6.54 -1.88 32.45
CA TRP A 255 -5.43 -0.96 32.18
C TRP A 255 -4.28 -1.58 31.37
N LYS A 256 -4.15 -2.91 31.36
CA LYS A 256 -3.01 -3.64 30.76
C LYS A 256 -2.77 -3.29 29.28
N PRO A 257 -3.79 -3.21 28.39
CA PRO A 257 -3.60 -2.80 27.00
C PRO A 257 -2.86 -1.47 26.86
N LEU A 258 -3.24 -0.46 27.66
CA LEU A 258 -2.63 0.86 27.63
C LEU A 258 -1.20 0.82 28.16
N ALA A 259 -0.96 0.12 29.27
CA ALA A 259 0.38 0.03 29.84
C ALA A 259 1.36 -0.68 28.90
N TYR A 260 0.98 -1.82 28.31
CA TYR A 260 1.88 -2.57 27.42
C TYR A 260 2.14 -1.84 26.10
N THR A 261 1.12 -1.22 25.50
CA THR A 261 1.33 -0.39 24.30
C THR A 261 2.15 0.86 24.60
N LEU A 262 1.90 1.56 25.71
CA LEU A 262 2.70 2.73 26.09
C LEU A 262 4.15 2.35 26.40
N ALA A 263 4.37 1.25 27.13
CA ALA A 263 5.72 0.75 27.41
C ALA A 263 6.47 0.41 26.12
N GLY A 264 5.82 -0.30 25.18
CA GLY A 264 6.41 -0.61 23.88
C GLY A 264 6.73 0.64 23.06
N MET A 265 5.86 1.66 23.12
CA MET A 265 6.07 2.95 22.45
C MET A 265 7.27 3.71 23.02
N VAL A 266 7.39 3.77 24.35
CA VAL A 266 8.50 4.43 25.04
C VAL A 266 9.81 3.69 24.76
N LEU A 267 9.84 2.37 24.97
CA LEU A 267 11.02 1.55 24.70
C LEU A 267 11.43 1.63 23.23
N GLY A 268 10.47 1.59 22.31
CA GLY A 268 10.71 1.71 20.88
C GLY A 268 11.41 3.02 20.52
N ASN A 269 10.99 4.14 21.11
CA ASN A 269 11.62 5.43 20.83
C ASN A 269 12.97 5.62 21.53
N VAL A 270 13.11 5.18 22.78
CA VAL A 270 14.33 5.38 23.59
C VAL A 270 15.47 4.46 23.17
N ILE A 271 15.17 3.20 22.79
CA ILE A 271 16.19 2.24 22.33
C ILE A 271 16.53 2.47 20.85
N ASN A 272 15.75 3.29 20.14
CA ASN A 272 15.99 3.57 18.72
C ASN A 272 17.43 4.07 18.49
N PRO A 273 18.15 3.55 17.48
CA PRO A 273 19.54 3.95 17.23
C PRO A 273 19.74 5.45 16.95
N TYR A 274 18.67 6.14 16.53
CA TYR A 274 18.66 7.57 16.24
C TYR A 274 18.10 8.42 17.39
N PHE A 275 18.01 7.89 18.61
CA PHE A 275 17.57 8.67 19.76
C PHE A 275 18.60 9.75 20.14
N PRO A 276 18.18 11.02 20.39
CA PRO A 276 16.80 11.53 20.47
C PRO A 276 16.23 12.10 19.17
N ASN A 277 17.00 12.16 18.07
CA ASN A 277 16.60 12.77 16.81
C ASN A 277 15.33 12.16 16.20
N ASN A 278 15.08 10.86 16.41
CA ASN A 278 13.84 10.21 15.98
C ASN A 278 12.58 10.87 16.57
N ILE A 279 12.63 11.32 17.82
CA ILE A 279 11.51 12.01 18.48
C ILE A 279 11.37 13.43 17.93
N LEU A 280 12.48 14.12 17.68
CA LEU A 280 12.48 15.46 17.10
C LEU A 280 11.83 15.43 15.71
N LEU A 281 12.30 14.53 14.84
CA LEU A 281 11.75 14.34 13.49
C LEU A 281 10.28 13.91 13.52
N PHE A 282 9.90 12.99 14.43
CA PHE A 282 8.50 12.61 14.60
C PHE A 282 7.63 13.79 15.02
N THR A 283 8.11 14.63 15.94
CA THR A 283 7.38 15.81 16.41
C THR A 283 7.21 16.82 15.29
N GLU A 284 8.24 17.03 14.48
CA GLU A 284 8.18 17.89 13.29
C GLU A 284 7.12 17.39 12.29
N HIS A 285 7.14 16.10 11.96
CA HIS A 285 6.14 15.49 11.08
C HIS A 285 4.73 15.59 11.65
N PHE A 286 4.58 15.37 12.95
CA PHE A 286 3.26 15.37 13.59
C PHE A 286 2.68 16.78 13.62
N LEU A 287 3.47 17.78 14.06
CA LEU A 287 3.01 19.16 14.19
C LEU A 287 2.69 19.79 12.83
N THR A 288 3.52 19.56 11.80
CA THR A 288 3.26 20.05 10.43
C THR A 288 1.95 19.49 9.88
N LYS A 289 1.63 18.23 10.17
CA LYS A 289 0.42 17.53 9.68
C LYS A 289 -0.85 17.80 10.50
N VAL A 290 -0.73 18.26 11.74
CA VAL A 290 -1.88 18.61 12.59
C VAL A 290 -2.40 20.02 12.31
N ARG A 291 -1.55 20.95 11.88
CA ARG A 291 -1.95 22.32 11.51
C ARG A 291 -3.01 22.34 10.40
N SER A 292 -3.84 23.38 10.37
CA SER A 292 -5.02 23.50 9.50
C SER A 292 -4.69 24.01 8.09
N SER A 293 -3.53 24.63 7.91
CA SER A 293 -3.03 25.11 6.63
C SER A 293 -1.59 24.65 6.47
N TYR A 294 -1.29 24.03 5.33
CA TYR A 294 0.09 23.75 4.96
C TYR A 294 0.71 25.06 4.48
N GLU A 295 1.79 25.49 5.12
CA GLU A 295 2.57 26.68 4.71
C GLU A 295 3.39 26.39 3.44
N VAL A 296 3.56 25.11 3.12
CA VAL A 296 4.29 24.59 1.98
C VAL A 296 3.35 23.73 1.12
N ALA A 297 3.40 23.91 -0.20
CA ALA A 297 2.69 23.02 -1.13
C ALA A 297 3.24 21.60 -1.01
N VAL A 298 2.50 20.74 -0.33
CA VAL A 298 2.78 19.30 -0.18
C VAL A 298 2.10 18.50 -1.29
N GLY A 299 2.53 17.25 -1.49
CA GLY A 299 1.96 16.36 -2.51
C GLY A 299 0.43 16.25 -2.43
N GLY A 300 -0.22 16.00 -3.57
CA GLY A 300 -1.68 15.98 -3.71
C GLY A 300 -2.43 14.99 -2.79
N GLU A 301 -1.72 14.01 -2.20
CA GLU A 301 -2.24 13.03 -1.23
C GLU A 301 -2.64 13.64 0.13
N TRP A 302 -2.17 14.84 0.45
CA TRP A 302 -2.44 15.52 1.72
C TRP A 302 -3.73 16.32 1.76
N TYR A 303 -4.35 16.52 0.59
CA TYR A 303 -5.65 17.18 0.44
C TYR A 303 -6.79 16.17 0.52
N PRO A 304 -8.01 16.57 0.90
CA PRO A 304 -9.17 15.67 0.93
C PRO A 304 -9.64 15.28 -0.47
N TYR A 305 -10.41 14.19 -0.56
CA TYR A 305 -11.15 13.86 -1.78
C TYR A 305 -12.28 14.85 -2.04
N THR A 306 -12.56 15.12 -3.31
CA THR A 306 -13.84 15.74 -3.68
C THR A 306 -14.97 14.76 -3.40
N SER A 307 -16.21 15.26 -3.22
CA SER A 307 -17.38 14.41 -2.95
C SER A 307 -17.57 13.32 -4.01
N TRP A 308 -17.29 13.64 -5.28
CA TRP A 308 -17.38 12.68 -6.38
C TRP A 308 -16.32 11.58 -6.25
N GLN A 309 -15.06 11.96 -6.02
CA GLN A 309 -13.95 11.02 -5.83
C GLN A 309 -14.18 10.09 -4.63
N LEU A 310 -14.76 10.60 -3.55
CA LEU A 310 -15.07 9.80 -2.36
C LEU A 310 -16.07 8.69 -2.66
N ILE A 311 -17.12 8.99 -3.43
CA ILE A 311 -18.12 7.98 -3.82
C ILE A 311 -17.53 6.99 -4.82
N THR A 312 -16.81 7.45 -5.84
CA THR A 312 -16.30 6.57 -6.90
C THR A 312 -15.18 5.66 -6.41
N HIS A 313 -14.28 6.13 -5.54
CA HIS A 313 -13.15 5.34 -5.06
C HIS A 313 -13.44 4.51 -3.80
N LEU A 314 -14.45 4.87 -3.00
CA LEU A 314 -14.75 4.20 -1.72
C LEU A 314 -16.17 3.62 -1.63
N ALA A 315 -16.92 3.52 -2.73
CA ALA A 315 -18.31 3.03 -2.73
C ALA A 315 -18.48 1.73 -1.90
N ILE A 316 -17.64 0.73 -2.14
CA ILE A 316 -17.74 -0.57 -1.45
C ILE A 316 -17.47 -0.44 0.04
N ALA A 317 -16.45 0.34 0.44
CA ALA A 317 -16.16 0.61 1.85
C ALA A 317 -17.30 1.37 2.55
N LEU A 318 -17.90 2.36 1.88
CA LEU A 318 -19.02 3.14 2.42
C LEU A 318 -20.29 2.29 2.53
N ILE A 319 -20.57 1.45 1.54
CA ILE A 319 -21.68 0.48 1.58
C ILE A 319 -21.45 -0.52 2.72
N ALA A 320 -20.22 -1.03 2.89
CA ALA A 320 -19.90 -1.90 4.01
C ALA A 320 -20.12 -1.18 5.35
N MET A 321 -19.69 0.08 5.48
CA MET A 321 -19.94 0.88 6.68
C MET A 321 -21.45 1.01 6.95
N LEU A 322 -22.25 1.31 5.93
CA LEU A 322 -23.72 1.39 6.02
C LEU A 322 -24.36 0.06 6.43
N VAL A 323 -23.94 -1.04 5.82
CA VAL A 323 -24.38 -2.40 6.18
C VAL A 323 -24.03 -2.70 7.64
N GLY A 324 -22.83 -2.32 8.07
CA GLY A 324 -22.40 -2.42 9.46
C GLY A 324 -23.31 -1.65 10.41
N TYR A 325 -23.70 -0.42 10.09
CA TYR A 325 -24.65 0.37 10.88
C TYR A 325 -26.04 -0.27 10.95
N ILE A 326 -26.58 -0.74 9.81
CA ILE A 326 -27.91 -1.37 9.74
C ILE A 326 -27.98 -2.64 10.60
N LEU A 327 -26.90 -3.44 10.58
CA LEU A 327 -26.84 -4.72 11.28
C LEU A 327 -26.39 -4.59 12.74
N TYR A 328 -25.86 -3.43 13.14
CA TYR A 328 -25.39 -3.20 14.49
C TYR A 328 -26.55 -3.25 15.48
N LYS A 329 -26.52 -4.21 16.40
CA LYS A 329 -27.54 -4.38 17.45
C LYS A 329 -26.88 -4.70 18.78
N SER A 330 -27.19 -3.91 19.81
CA SER A 330 -26.92 -4.23 21.21
C SER A 330 -27.89 -5.31 21.70
N LYS A 331 -27.40 -6.27 22.50
CA LYS A 331 -28.21 -7.39 23.02
C LYS A 331 -28.08 -7.44 24.55
N GLY A 332 -29.22 -7.44 25.25
CA GLY A 332 -29.25 -7.57 26.72
C GLY A 332 -28.46 -6.50 27.47
N GLY A 333 -28.37 -5.28 26.93
CA GLY A 333 -27.59 -4.18 27.52
C GLY A 333 -26.07 -4.28 27.32
N ARG A 334 -25.57 -5.31 26.64
CA ARG A 334 -24.15 -5.47 26.27
C ARG A 334 -23.95 -5.16 24.79
N LEU A 335 -22.89 -4.41 24.51
CA LEU A 335 -22.49 -4.10 23.14
C LEU A 335 -21.78 -5.32 22.51
N PRO A 336 -21.96 -5.60 21.21
CA PRO A 336 -21.17 -6.62 20.53
C PRO A 336 -19.72 -6.14 20.44
N GLU A 337 -18.83 -6.65 21.31
CA GLU A 337 -17.49 -6.08 21.57
C GLU A 337 -16.68 -5.81 20.31
N ARG A 338 -16.52 -6.82 19.45
CA ARG A 338 -15.69 -6.74 18.24
C ARG A 338 -16.29 -5.82 17.19
N SER A 339 -17.60 -5.89 16.99
CA SER A 339 -18.33 -5.00 16.07
C SER A 339 -18.27 -3.55 16.55
N THR A 340 -18.40 -3.32 17.87
CA THR A 340 -18.29 -1.99 18.49
C THR A 340 -16.88 -1.43 18.39
N PHE A 341 -15.87 -2.27 18.59
CA PHE A 341 -14.48 -1.90 18.37
C PHE A 341 -14.27 -1.43 16.93
N PHE A 342 -14.67 -2.23 15.93
CA PHE A 342 -14.49 -1.87 14.52
C PHE A 342 -15.34 -0.67 14.10
N LEU A 343 -16.53 -0.50 14.67
CA LEU A 343 -17.35 0.69 14.50
C LEU A 343 -16.54 1.93 14.87
N ILE A 344 -16.06 2.01 16.12
CA ILE A 344 -15.34 3.19 16.60
C ILE A 344 -14.02 3.37 15.82
N PHE A 345 -13.27 2.29 15.60
CA PHE A 345 -11.99 2.34 14.90
C PHE A 345 -12.14 2.78 13.44
N ALA A 346 -13.09 2.20 12.69
CA ALA A 346 -13.35 2.59 11.31
C ALA A 346 -13.94 4.02 11.22
N THR A 347 -14.81 4.43 12.17
CA THR A 347 -15.31 5.80 12.23
C THR A 347 -14.19 6.80 12.48
N LEU A 348 -13.23 6.51 13.37
CA LEU A 348 -12.07 7.38 13.58
C LEU A 348 -11.24 7.54 12.30
N LEU A 349 -10.98 6.44 11.58
CA LEU A 349 -10.29 6.48 10.29
C LEU A 349 -11.09 7.26 9.23
N LEU A 350 -12.41 7.09 9.19
CA LEU A 350 -13.31 7.81 8.28
C LEU A 350 -13.31 9.33 8.55
N VAL A 351 -13.43 9.74 9.82
CA VAL A 351 -13.39 11.15 10.20
C VAL A 351 -12.05 11.75 9.80
N TRP A 352 -10.96 11.02 10.06
CA TRP A 352 -9.62 11.50 9.76
C TRP A 352 -9.31 11.54 8.26
N MET A 353 -9.93 10.64 7.48
CA MET A 353 -9.90 10.65 6.01
C MET A 353 -10.40 11.95 5.39
N PHE A 354 -11.39 12.62 5.99
CA PHE A 354 -11.84 13.92 5.50
C PHE A 354 -10.78 15.02 5.61
N LYS A 355 -9.65 14.78 6.28
CA LYS A 355 -8.50 15.68 6.30
C LYS A 355 -7.51 15.42 5.14
N SER A 356 -7.32 14.18 4.72
CA SER A 356 -6.30 13.82 3.70
C SER A 356 -6.63 12.50 2.98
N LYS A 357 -6.40 12.43 1.65
CA LYS A 357 -6.52 11.21 0.84
C LYS A 357 -5.69 10.04 1.36
N ARG A 358 -4.51 10.30 1.95
CA ARG A 358 -3.63 9.26 2.52
C ARG A 358 -4.32 8.38 3.58
N LEU A 359 -5.29 8.93 4.32
CA LEU A 359 -6.03 8.16 5.33
C LEU A 359 -7.19 7.34 4.74
N ALA A 360 -7.63 7.68 3.53
CA ALA A 360 -8.57 6.88 2.74
C ALA A 360 -8.00 5.53 2.32
N GLU A 361 -6.68 5.37 2.41
CA GLU A 361 -6.00 4.11 2.15
C GLU A 361 -6.16 3.14 3.35
N TYR A 362 -6.38 3.64 4.57
CA TYR A 362 -6.48 2.79 5.76
C TYR A 362 -7.92 2.45 6.14
N PHE A 363 -8.88 3.36 5.95
CA PHE A 363 -10.29 3.17 6.31
C PHE A 363 -10.97 1.93 5.66
N PRO A 364 -10.83 1.68 4.34
CA PRO A 364 -11.60 0.66 3.62
C PRO A 364 -11.58 -0.75 4.23
N PRO A 365 -10.42 -1.37 4.52
CA PRO A 365 -10.41 -2.72 5.08
C PRO A 365 -11.10 -2.80 6.45
N PHE A 366 -11.03 -1.76 7.29
CA PHE A 366 -11.68 -1.75 8.59
C PHE A 366 -13.20 -1.52 8.51
N ALA A 367 -13.69 -0.83 7.46
CA ALA A 367 -15.12 -0.76 7.16
C ALA A 367 -15.68 -2.15 6.77
N ILE A 368 -14.92 -2.92 5.99
CA ILE A 368 -15.27 -4.32 5.67
C ILE A 368 -15.31 -5.17 6.95
N LEU A 369 -14.30 -5.04 7.83
CA LEU A 369 -14.30 -5.75 9.12
C LEU A 369 -15.49 -5.34 9.99
N PHE A 370 -15.82 -4.05 10.08
CA PHE A 370 -17.01 -3.61 10.82
C PHE A 370 -18.27 -4.30 10.31
N ALA A 371 -18.52 -4.27 9.00
CA ALA A 371 -19.66 -4.93 8.38
C ALA A 371 -19.70 -6.44 8.67
N ALA A 372 -18.55 -7.10 8.52
CA ALA A 372 -18.38 -8.53 8.73
C ALA A 372 -18.69 -8.98 10.17
N PHE A 373 -18.16 -8.24 11.15
CA PHE A 373 -18.40 -8.54 12.57
C PHE A 373 -19.80 -8.12 13.03
N SER A 374 -20.38 -7.05 12.48
CA SER A 374 -21.79 -6.70 12.72
C SER A 374 -22.73 -7.76 12.17
N TRP A 375 -22.48 -8.27 10.97
CA TRP A 375 -23.24 -9.40 10.40
C TRP A 375 -23.15 -10.65 11.26
N GLN A 376 -21.94 -11.00 11.73
CA GLN A 376 -21.75 -12.13 12.63
C GLN A 376 -22.54 -11.95 13.94
N ALA A 377 -22.44 -10.77 14.58
CA ALA A 377 -23.14 -10.47 15.82
C ALA A 377 -24.67 -10.47 15.65
N PHE A 378 -25.16 -9.96 14.51
CA PHE A 378 -26.59 -9.95 14.18
C PHE A 378 -27.16 -11.37 14.11
N ARG A 379 -26.45 -12.29 13.44
CA ARG A 379 -26.88 -13.68 13.25
C ARG A 379 -26.74 -14.59 14.47
N GLN A 380 -25.95 -14.22 15.48
CA GLN A 380 -25.88 -15.00 16.71
C GLN A 380 -27.26 -15.05 17.38
N PRO A 381 -27.82 -16.23 17.70
CA PRO A 381 -29.11 -16.32 18.39
C PRO A 381 -29.05 -15.58 19.73
N GLU A 382 -30.14 -14.89 20.10
CA GLU A 382 -30.30 -14.35 21.46
C GLU A 382 -30.36 -15.54 22.42
N ALA A 383 -29.22 -15.88 23.03
CA ALA A 383 -29.22 -16.77 24.17
C ALA A 383 -29.84 -16.00 25.33
N VAL A 384 -31.09 -16.31 25.65
CA VAL A 384 -31.69 -15.87 26.90
C VAL A 384 -30.96 -16.65 28.00
N GLU A 385 -29.96 -16.04 28.63
CA GLU A 385 -29.34 -16.60 29.83
C GLU A 385 -30.35 -16.49 30.98
N LEU A 386 -31.20 -17.52 31.13
CA LEU A 386 -32.04 -17.69 32.30
C LEU A 386 -31.13 -17.91 33.53
N PRO A 387 -31.50 -17.44 34.73
CA PRO A 387 -30.82 -17.81 35.98
C PRO A 387 -30.68 -19.35 36.10
N GLU A 388 -29.60 -19.86 36.70
CA GLU A 388 -29.33 -21.31 36.79
C GLU A 388 -30.51 -22.11 37.37
N GLU A 389 -31.22 -21.51 38.33
CA GLU A 389 -32.45 -22.03 38.94
C GLU A 389 -33.58 -22.23 37.91
N PHE A 390 -33.76 -21.31 36.97
CA PHE A 390 -34.76 -21.38 35.90
C PHE A 390 -34.31 -22.26 34.72
N GLN A 391 -33.01 -22.34 34.44
CA GLN A 391 -32.51 -23.20 33.37
C GLN A 391 -32.79 -24.67 33.62
N ARG A 392 -32.69 -25.13 34.87
CA ARG A 392 -32.91 -26.53 35.24
C ARG A 392 -34.38 -26.95 35.07
N ASP A 393 -35.31 -26.05 35.40
CA ASP A 393 -36.75 -26.33 35.40
C ASP A 393 -37.41 -26.11 34.03
N ILE A 394 -36.86 -25.20 33.20
CA ILE A 394 -37.40 -24.90 31.86
C ILE A 394 -36.72 -25.75 30.76
N LYS A 395 -35.54 -26.36 31.00
CA LYS A 395 -34.85 -27.22 30.00
C LYS A 395 -35.76 -28.30 29.38
N PRO A 396 -36.55 -29.07 30.16
CA PRO A 396 -37.44 -30.09 29.61
C PRO A 396 -38.61 -29.51 28.79
N LEU A 397 -38.97 -28.24 29.03
CA LEU A 397 -40.08 -27.55 28.38
C LEU A 397 -39.64 -26.78 27.12
N LEU A 398 -38.38 -26.31 27.08
CA LEU A 398 -37.77 -25.64 25.92
C LEU A 398 -37.44 -26.59 24.76
N ASP A 399 -37.22 -27.88 25.06
CA ASP A 399 -36.99 -28.91 24.03
C ASP A 399 -38.23 -29.14 23.13
N THR A 400 -39.41 -28.64 23.51
CA THR A 400 -40.66 -28.90 22.79
C THR A 400 -41.07 -27.79 21.81
N GLU A 401 -40.69 -26.53 22.00
CA GLU A 401 -41.09 -25.45 21.07
C GLU A 401 -40.05 -24.33 20.92
N ALA A 402 -39.08 -24.52 20.02
CA ALA A 402 -38.45 -23.42 19.29
C ALA A 402 -37.89 -23.88 17.93
N ARG A 403 -38.63 -24.71 17.18
CA ARG A 403 -38.44 -24.76 15.73
C ARG A 403 -38.88 -23.39 15.20
N LYS A 404 -37.94 -22.44 15.12
CA LYS A 404 -38.14 -21.22 14.33
C LYS A 404 -38.67 -21.68 12.97
N PRO A 405 -39.81 -21.14 12.48
CA PRO A 405 -40.35 -21.57 11.20
C PRO A 405 -39.23 -21.42 10.17
N GLU A 406 -38.86 -22.53 9.52
CA GLU A 406 -37.95 -22.43 8.38
C GLU A 406 -38.59 -21.44 7.40
N PRO A 407 -37.85 -20.41 6.95
CA PRO A 407 -38.40 -19.47 5.99
C PRO A 407 -38.90 -20.29 4.80
N LYS A 408 -40.17 -20.14 4.43
CA LYS A 408 -40.77 -20.85 3.29
C LYS A 408 -40.87 -19.90 2.09
N GLY A 409 -40.71 -20.44 0.88
CA GLY A 409 -40.89 -19.71 -0.38
C GLY A 409 -39.80 -18.67 -0.66
N PHE A 410 -40.20 -17.48 -1.14
CA PHE A 410 -39.30 -16.43 -1.62
C PHE A 410 -38.28 -15.94 -0.58
N VAL A 411 -38.62 -15.95 0.72
CA VAL A 411 -37.72 -15.51 1.80
C VAL A 411 -36.57 -16.50 2.00
N ALA A 412 -36.83 -17.81 1.91
CA ALA A 412 -35.79 -18.83 1.99
C ALA A 412 -34.84 -18.74 0.77
N TRP A 413 -35.45 -18.61 -0.41
CA TRP A 413 -34.72 -18.54 -1.67
C TRP A 413 -33.85 -17.28 -1.77
N SER A 414 -34.37 -16.12 -1.35
CA SER A 414 -33.61 -14.87 -1.30
C SER A 414 -32.48 -14.89 -0.26
N GLN A 415 -32.69 -15.50 0.93
CA GLN A 415 -31.63 -15.64 1.93
C GLN A 415 -30.49 -16.57 1.48
N TRP A 416 -30.79 -17.56 0.64
CA TRP A 416 -29.79 -18.45 0.06
C TRP A 416 -29.10 -17.85 -1.17
N LEU A 417 -29.84 -17.19 -2.07
CA LEU A 417 -29.33 -16.69 -3.35
C LEU A 417 -28.66 -15.31 -3.26
N ALA A 418 -29.17 -14.40 -2.41
CA ALA A 418 -28.65 -13.03 -2.32
C ALA A 418 -27.13 -12.97 -2.02
N PRO A 419 -26.57 -13.79 -1.11
CA PRO A 419 -25.12 -13.82 -0.90
C PRO A 419 -24.33 -14.15 -2.17
N TRP A 420 -24.83 -15.08 -3.00
CA TRP A 420 -24.17 -15.45 -4.26
C TRP A 420 -24.30 -14.38 -5.34
N ILE A 421 -25.45 -13.71 -5.43
CA ILE A 421 -25.62 -12.56 -6.35
C ILE A 421 -24.67 -11.43 -5.96
N ILE A 422 -24.59 -11.10 -4.66
CA ILE A 422 -23.68 -10.07 -4.14
C ILE A 422 -22.22 -10.47 -4.43
N GLY A 423 -21.84 -11.72 -4.14
CA GLY A 423 -20.51 -12.23 -4.43
C GLY A 423 -20.17 -12.16 -5.93
N GLY A 424 -21.09 -12.58 -6.79
CA GLY A 424 -20.93 -12.49 -8.24
C GLY A 424 -20.79 -11.05 -8.74
N ALA A 425 -21.61 -10.12 -8.23
CA ALA A 425 -21.52 -8.71 -8.56
C ALA A 425 -20.18 -8.09 -8.12
N LEU A 426 -19.70 -8.43 -6.92
CA LEU A 426 -18.39 -7.97 -6.42
C LEU A 426 -17.24 -8.54 -7.25
N VAL A 427 -17.31 -9.81 -7.68
CA VAL A 427 -16.30 -10.40 -8.57
C VAL A 427 -16.33 -9.73 -9.94
N LEU A 428 -17.50 -9.49 -10.53
CA LEU A 428 -17.62 -8.76 -11.79
C LEU A 428 -17.06 -7.34 -11.66
N TRP A 429 -17.35 -6.66 -10.55
CA TRP A 429 -16.80 -5.34 -10.23
C TRP A 429 -15.28 -5.39 -10.05
N LEU A 430 -14.73 -6.43 -9.41
CA LEU A 430 -13.29 -6.66 -9.30
C LEU A 430 -12.64 -6.73 -10.69
N PHE A 431 -13.20 -7.55 -11.58
CA PHE A 431 -12.70 -7.68 -12.94
C PHE A 431 -12.74 -6.35 -13.70
N PHE A 432 -13.86 -5.63 -13.61
CA PHE A 432 -14.02 -4.31 -14.22
C PHE A 432 -12.98 -3.31 -13.69
N ASN A 433 -12.77 -3.29 -12.37
CA ASN A 433 -11.89 -2.34 -11.71
C ASN A 433 -10.40 -2.60 -11.96
N PHE A 434 -9.99 -3.88 -12.00
CA PHE A 434 -8.59 -4.27 -12.18
C PHE A 434 -8.13 -4.39 -13.63
N PHE A 435 -9.02 -4.81 -14.54
CA PHE A 435 -8.67 -5.15 -15.92
C PHE A 435 -9.38 -4.27 -16.96
N GLY A 436 -10.24 -3.35 -16.52
CA GLY A 436 -11.04 -2.52 -17.40
C GLY A 436 -12.19 -3.29 -18.05
N SER A 437 -12.93 -2.61 -18.92
CA SER A 437 -14.03 -3.20 -19.69
C SER A 437 -13.75 -3.23 -21.18
N SER A 438 -14.07 -4.34 -21.84
CA SER A 438 -14.41 -4.37 -23.27
C SER A 438 -15.93 -4.21 -23.50
N LEU A 439 -16.67 -3.68 -22.52
CA LEU A 439 -18.13 -3.59 -22.55
C LEU A 439 -18.58 -2.36 -23.36
N PRO A 440 -19.65 -2.45 -24.17
CA PRO A 440 -20.05 -1.44 -25.14
C PRO A 440 -20.79 -0.24 -24.51
N PHE A 441 -20.42 0.19 -23.31
CA PHE A 441 -21.00 1.35 -22.64
C PHE A 441 -20.02 2.51 -22.69
N GLU A 442 -20.27 3.46 -23.59
CA GLU A 442 -19.44 4.65 -23.88
C GLU A 442 -19.13 5.49 -22.61
N TYR A 443 -20.03 5.50 -21.62
CA TYR A 443 -19.84 6.21 -20.36
C TYR A 443 -18.87 5.53 -19.37
N LEU A 444 -18.64 4.22 -19.49
CA LEU A 444 -17.71 3.47 -18.63
C LEU A 444 -16.27 3.47 -19.17
N HIS A 445 -16.06 3.88 -20.43
CA HIS A 445 -14.73 4.00 -21.04
C HIS A 445 -13.87 5.13 -20.44
N LYS A 446 -14.46 6.02 -19.63
CA LYS A 446 -13.75 7.11 -18.93
C LYS A 446 -13.22 6.72 -17.55
N ILE A 447 -13.53 5.53 -17.05
CA ILE A 447 -12.97 5.03 -15.78
C ILE A 447 -11.68 4.30 -16.11
N GLU A 448 -10.55 4.93 -15.84
CA GLU A 448 -9.23 4.30 -15.97
C GLU A 448 -9.13 3.12 -14.99
N ASP A 449 -8.81 1.93 -15.50
CA ASP A 449 -8.65 0.75 -14.66
C ASP A 449 -7.31 0.77 -13.90
N LEU A 450 -7.25 -0.02 -12.82
CA LEU A 450 -6.09 0.00 -11.94
C LEU A 450 -4.80 -0.44 -12.66
N ARG A 451 -4.89 -1.30 -13.67
CA ARG A 451 -3.71 -1.81 -14.38
C ARG A 451 -3.26 -0.84 -15.47
N SER A 452 -4.17 -0.21 -16.21
CA SER A 452 -3.82 0.79 -17.23
C SER A 452 -3.17 2.02 -16.61
N SER A 453 -3.72 2.53 -15.52
CA SER A 453 -3.12 3.64 -14.74
C SER A 453 -1.73 3.31 -14.15
N VAL A 454 -1.44 2.04 -13.86
CA VAL A 454 -0.07 1.65 -13.44
C VAL A 454 0.86 1.51 -14.63
N ARG A 455 0.36 1.10 -15.79
CA ARG A 455 1.13 1.02 -17.04
C ARG A 455 1.57 2.38 -17.55
N SER A 456 0.81 3.44 -17.25
CA SER A 456 1.16 4.82 -17.59
C SER A 456 2.14 5.48 -16.63
N ASN A 457 2.62 4.76 -15.59
CA ASN A 457 3.68 5.30 -14.74
C ASN A 457 4.96 5.54 -15.53
N GLU A 458 5.66 6.59 -15.14
CA GLU A 458 6.98 6.92 -15.67
C GLU A 458 7.96 5.76 -15.50
N PRO A 459 8.89 5.61 -16.46
CA PRO A 459 9.77 4.46 -16.50
C PRO A 459 10.77 4.48 -15.34
N ASN A 460 11.31 3.30 -15.04
CA ASN A 460 12.19 3.11 -13.89
C ASN A 460 13.57 3.74 -14.06
N ASP A 461 13.98 3.97 -15.29
CA ASP A 461 15.25 4.53 -15.74
C ASP A 461 15.15 6.03 -16.06
N LYS A 462 14.01 6.68 -15.81
CA LYS A 462 13.88 8.15 -15.89
C LYS A 462 14.98 8.80 -15.03
N TYR A 463 15.71 9.74 -15.65
CA TYR A 463 16.93 10.42 -15.16
C TYR A 463 18.21 9.59 -15.04
N SER A 464 18.21 8.30 -15.40
CA SER A 464 19.42 7.47 -15.30
C SER A 464 20.57 8.05 -16.13
N VAL A 465 20.31 8.46 -17.37
CA VAL A 465 21.32 9.03 -18.29
C VAL A 465 21.89 10.34 -17.74
N ALA A 466 21.03 11.29 -17.37
CA ALA A 466 21.45 12.55 -16.75
C ALA A 466 22.26 12.31 -15.45
N MET A 467 21.82 11.40 -14.58
CA MET A 467 22.52 11.14 -13.32
C MET A 467 23.82 10.35 -13.50
N GLU A 468 23.94 9.49 -14.50
CA GLU A 468 25.20 8.87 -14.89
C GLU A 468 26.19 9.91 -15.44
N TRP A 469 25.71 10.86 -16.24
CA TRP A 469 26.50 12.01 -16.67
C TRP A 469 26.96 12.84 -15.47
N ALA A 470 26.04 13.17 -14.55
CA ALA A 470 26.34 13.97 -13.36
C ALA A 470 27.43 13.30 -12.52
N LYS A 471 27.29 12.01 -12.24
CA LYS A 471 28.25 11.21 -11.47
C LYS A 471 29.65 11.19 -12.08
N LYS A 472 29.76 11.27 -13.41
CA LYS A 472 31.05 11.26 -14.13
C LYS A 472 31.70 12.64 -14.22
N ASN A 473 30.90 13.71 -14.31
CA ASN A 473 31.39 15.04 -14.68
C ASN A 473 31.33 16.07 -13.55
N ILE A 474 30.49 15.86 -12.54
CA ILE A 474 30.37 16.75 -11.38
C ILE A 474 31.26 16.21 -10.25
N PRO A 475 32.18 17.02 -9.68
CA PRO A 475 33.02 16.58 -8.57
C PRO A 475 32.20 16.04 -7.38
N PRO A 476 32.62 14.93 -6.73
CA PRO A 476 31.93 14.41 -5.56
C PRO A 476 31.78 15.46 -4.44
N GLY A 477 30.62 15.49 -3.80
CA GLY A 477 30.28 16.46 -2.75
C GLY A 477 29.79 17.82 -3.26
N GLU A 478 29.91 18.12 -4.56
CA GLU A 478 29.28 19.33 -5.12
C GLU A 478 27.76 19.22 -5.03
N ARG A 479 27.13 20.38 -4.80
CA ARG A 479 25.67 20.49 -4.65
C ARG A 479 24.99 20.76 -5.99
N ILE A 480 23.96 19.98 -6.25
CA ILE A 480 23.05 20.11 -7.39
C ILE A 480 21.74 20.69 -6.89
N LEU A 481 21.31 21.80 -7.47
CA LEU A 481 19.95 22.32 -7.30
C LEU A 481 19.00 21.48 -8.15
N ASN A 482 18.19 20.65 -7.52
CA ASN A 482 17.08 19.95 -8.17
C ASN A 482 15.83 20.83 -8.15
N SER A 483 15.24 21.05 -9.33
CA SER A 483 14.13 21.99 -9.53
C SER A 483 12.85 21.58 -8.80
N ASN A 484 12.59 20.28 -8.64
CA ASN A 484 11.48 19.76 -7.86
C ASN A 484 11.96 18.81 -6.75
N TRP A 485 11.23 18.77 -5.64
CA TRP A 485 11.58 18.00 -4.44
C TRP A 485 11.22 16.52 -4.57
N ASP A 486 10.22 16.21 -5.38
CA ASP A 486 9.77 14.84 -5.68
C ASP A 486 10.75 14.09 -6.59
N ASP A 487 11.66 14.80 -7.28
CA ASP A 487 12.71 14.19 -8.11
C ASP A 487 13.77 13.45 -7.29
N PHE A 488 14.04 13.95 -6.08
CA PHE A 488 15.16 13.52 -5.24
C PHE A 488 15.30 12.00 -5.08
N PRO A 489 14.24 11.20 -4.85
CA PRO A 489 14.36 9.75 -4.73
C PRO A 489 15.03 9.07 -5.93
N LYS A 490 14.72 9.49 -7.17
CA LYS A 490 15.36 8.94 -8.38
C LYS A 490 16.77 9.51 -8.56
N LEU A 491 16.97 10.81 -8.30
CA LEU A 491 18.31 11.41 -8.37
C LEU A 491 19.28 10.70 -7.41
N PHE A 492 18.86 10.51 -6.15
CA PHE A 492 19.60 9.78 -5.12
C PHE A 492 19.79 8.30 -5.47
N PHE A 493 18.82 7.66 -6.11
CA PHE A 493 18.93 6.27 -6.53
C PHE A 493 20.09 6.06 -7.52
N PHE A 494 20.22 6.94 -8.52
CA PHE A 494 21.25 6.85 -9.56
C PHE A 494 22.58 7.49 -9.16
N ASN A 495 22.54 8.60 -8.42
CA ASN A 495 23.73 9.35 -8.02
C ASN A 495 23.76 9.60 -6.50
N THR A 496 24.70 8.92 -5.85
CA THR A 496 24.98 9.04 -4.41
C THR A 496 26.31 9.76 -4.14
N GLN A 497 26.91 10.40 -5.14
CA GLN A 497 28.19 11.11 -5.01
C GLN A 497 28.03 12.62 -4.79
N ASN A 498 26.87 13.18 -5.09
CA ASN A 498 26.59 14.63 -5.02
C ASN A 498 25.53 14.96 -3.97
N GLU A 499 25.53 16.21 -3.51
CA GLU A 499 24.50 16.73 -2.60
C GLU A 499 23.33 17.32 -3.38
N TYR A 500 22.16 17.33 -2.76
CA TYR A 500 20.92 17.90 -3.30
C TYR A 500 20.36 18.95 -2.35
N VAL A 501 19.60 19.90 -2.89
CA VAL A 501 19.08 21.04 -2.10
C VAL A 501 17.94 20.60 -1.19
N TRP A 502 17.03 19.78 -1.70
CA TRP A 502 15.81 19.37 -1.02
C TRP A 502 15.22 18.09 -1.61
N GLY A 503 14.43 17.36 -0.83
CA GLY A 503 13.83 16.11 -1.27
C GLY A 503 12.97 15.44 -0.20
N LEU A 504 12.21 14.41 -0.59
CA LEU A 504 11.30 13.59 0.23
C LEU A 504 10.09 14.32 0.83
N ASP A 505 10.31 15.47 1.48
CA ASP A 505 9.26 16.35 1.97
C ASP A 505 9.76 17.79 1.89
N PRO A 506 9.04 18.70 1.21
CA PRO A 506 9.49 20.08 1.06
C PRO A 506 9.51 20.84 2.40
N ASN A 507 8.81 20.35 3.43
CA ASN A 507 8.89 20.91 4.78
C ASN A 507 10.27 20.75 5.42
N TYR A 508 11.09 19.78 4.99
CA TYR A 508 12.42 19.58 5.58
C TYR A 508 13.36 20.73 5.32
N LEU A 509 13.32 21.32 4.13
CA LEU A 509 14.08 22.52 3.82
C LEU A 509 13.47 23.74 4.52
N TYR A 510 12.14 23.87 4.49
CA TYR A 510 11.44 25.01 5.11
C TYR A 510 11.71 25.12 6.62
N SER A 511 11.70 23.99 7.33
CA SER A 511 11.83 23.95 8.79
C SER A 511 13.26 24.27 9.24
N GLU A 512 14.26 23.84 8.48
CA GLU A 512 15.67 24.11 8.76
C GLU A 512 16.10 25.50 8.28
N ASN A 513 15.79 25.84 7.03
CA ASN A 513 16.25 27.04 6.33
C ASN A 513 15.10 27.74 5.57
N PRO A 514 14.19 28.45 6.25
CA PRO A 514 13.02 29.07 5.63
C PRO A 514 13.36 30.18 4.62
N GLU A 515 14.49 30.87 4.78
CA GLU A 515 14.98 31.86 3.81
C GLU A 515 15.40 31.17 2.50
N VAL A 516 16.21 30.10 2.60
CA VAL A 516 16.65 29.32 1.43
C VAL A 516 15.46 28.70 0.73
N PHE A 517 14.48 28.17 1.49
CA PHE A 517 13.24 27.65 0.93
C PHE A 517 12.49 28.70 0.08
N ARG A 518 12.34 29.93 0.60
CA ARG A 518 11.66 31.01 -0.12
C ARG A 518 12.40 31.37 -1.42
N VAL A 519 13.72 31.54 -1.33
CA VAL A 519 14.56 31.85 -2.50
C VAL A 519 14.45 30.73 -3.54
N LEU A 520 14.57 29.46 -3.11
CA LEU A 520 14.44 28.31 -3.99
C LEU A 520 13.09 28.33 -4.71
N LYS A 521 11.99 28.53 -3.97
CA LYS A 521 10.64 28.59 -4.56
C LYS A 521 10.48 29.73 -5.55
N ASP A 522 10.92 30.94 -5.22
CA ASP A 522 10.80 32.07 -6.15
C ASP A 522 11.65 31.87 -7.42
N VAL A 523 12.80 31.20 -7.29
CA VAL A 523 13.64 30.80 -8.42
C VAL A 523 12.96 29.72 -9.27
N THR A 524 12.53 28.60 -8.68
CA THR A 524 11.96 27.45 -9.42
C THR A 524 10.58 27.76 -10.01
N ASP A 525 9.79 28.62 -9.36
CA ASP A 525 8.49 29.09 -9.88
C ASP A 525 8.65 30.15 -11.01
N GLY A 526 9.89 30.50 -11.39
CA GLY A 526 10.16 31.47 -12.45
C GLY A 526 9.85 32.92 -12.09
N LYS A 527 9.75 33.28 -10.80
CA LYS A 527 9.44 34.65 -10.35
C LYS A 527 10.65 35.58 -10.36
N VAL A 528 11.86 35.03 -10.45
CA VAL A 528 13.13 35.77 -10.46
C VAL A 528 13.68 35.85 -11.87
N ASP A 529 13.95 37.07 -12.35
CA ASP A 529 14.47 37.30 -13.72
C ASP A 529 15.96 36.97 -13.89
N ASP A 530 16.78 37.15 -12.85
CA ASP A 530 18.20 36.75 -12.84
C ASP A 530 18.46 35.74 -11.70
N PRO A 531 18.15 34.44 -11.92
CA PRO A 531 18.17 33.45 -10.84
C PRO A 531 19.59 33.02 -10.42
N ALA A 532 20.58 33.09 -11.32
CA ALA A 532 21.89 32.48 -11.08
C ALA A 532 22.68 33.07 -9.89
N PRO A 533 22.72 34.40 -9.65
CA PRO A 533 23.35 34.96 -8.45
C PRO A 533 22.73 34.43 -7.16
N LEU A 534 21.40 34.30 -7.10
CA LEU A 534 20.70 33.77 -5.93
C LEU A 534 21.03 32.29 -5.72
N ILE A 535 21.09 31.49 -6.78
CA ILE A 535 21.46 30.08 -6.69
C ILE A 535 22.89 29.92 -6.14
N LYS A 536 23.84 30.73 -6.62
CA LYS A 536 25.24 30.66 -6.20
C LYS A 536 25.43 31.16 -4.76
N GLU A 537 24.83 32.29 -4.40
CA GLU A 537 25.10 32.99 -3.13
C GLU A 537 24.22 32.50 -1.98
N LYS A 538 22.94 32.21 -2.23
CA LYS A 538 21.98 31.82 -1.18
C LYS A 538 21.83 30.32 -1.03
N ILE A 539 21.83 29.57 -2.14
CA ILE A 539 21.67 28.10 -2.14
C ILE A 539 23.03 27.40 -2.11
N GLY A 540 24.08 28.04 -2.64
CA GLY A 540 25.42 27.48 -2.69
C GLY A 540 25.55 26.33 -3.70
N ALA A 541 24.76 26.37 -4.78
CA ALA A 541 24.84 25.40 -5.87
C ALA A 541 25.51 26.01 -7.10
N ARG A 542 26.33 25.21 -7.79
CA ARG A 542 26.92 25.57 -9.10
C ARG A 542 26.32 24.77 -10.26
N TRP A 543 25.56 23.74 -9.93
CA TRP A 543 24.96 22.80 -10.86
C TRP A 543 23.46 22.82 -10.63
N VAL A 544 22.70 22.77 -11.72
CA VAL A 544 21.24 22.74 -11.71
C VAL A 544 20.80 21.49 -12.46
N PHE A 545 19.85 20.77 -11.88
CA PHE A 545 19.09 19.70 -12.50
C PHE A 545 17.65 20.18 -12.68
N ALA A 546 17.12 20.04 -13.89
CA ALA A 546 15.73 20.31 -14.20
C ALA A 546 15.13 19.17 -15.02
N ASP A 547 13.91 18.73 -14.66
CA ASP A 547 13.09 17.85 -15.49
C ASP A 547 12.70 18.57 -16.80
N ALA A 548 12.69 17.84 -17.92
CA ALA A 548 12.44 18.43 -19.24
C ALA A 548 10.99 18.90 -19.47
N GLU A 549 10.03 18.37 -18.71
CA GLU A 549 8.59 18.69 -18.81
C GLU A 549 8.13 19.68 -17.72
N GLN A 550 9.02 20.10 -16.82
CA GLN A 550 8.68 20.97 -15.69
C GLN A 550 9.61 22.19 -15.59
N ASN A 551 9.11 23.25 -14.95
CA ASN A 551 9.89 24.46 -14.62
C ASN A 551 10.44 25.21 -15.85
N GLU A 552 9.72 25.16 -16.98
CA GLU A 552 10.10 25.84 -18.24
C GLU A 552 10.47 27.31 -18.05
N SER A 553 9.67 28.05 -17.25
CA SER A 553 9.93 29.47 -17.00
C SER A 553 11.23 29.71 -16.23
N PHE A 554 11.57 28.84 -15.28
CA PHE A 554 12.83 28.91 -14.56
C PHE A 554 14.01 28.62 -15.49
N LEU A 555 13.91 27.56 -16.29
CA LEU A 555 14.95 27.16 -17.22
C LEU A 555 15.22 28.25 -18.26
N ALA A 556 14.16 28.81 -18.86
CA ALA A 556 14.26 29.90 -19.83
C ALA A 556 14.98 31.13 -19.23
N LYS A 557 14.54 31.60 -18.06
CA LYS A 557 15.16 32.75 -17.39
C LYS A 557 16.61 32.48 -17.00
N LEU A 558 16.94 31.27 -16.55
CA LEU A 558 18.31 30.90 -16.19
C LEU A 558 19.23 30.92 -17.42
N LEU A 559 18.77 30.44 -18.57
CA LEU A 559 19.53 30.45 -19.83
C LEU A 559 19.66 31.87 -20.40
N GLU A 560 18.56 32.63 -20.45
CA GLU A 560 18.51 34.02 -20.91
C GLU A 560 19.38 34.96 -20.05
N SER A 561 19.62 34.62 -18.79
CA SER A 561 20.45 35.41 -17.89
C SER A 561 21.90 35.54 -18.36
N GLY A 562 22.39 34.60 -19.19
CA GLY A 562 23.79 34.53 -19.63
C GLY A 562 24.75 33.93 -18.59
N TRP A 563 24.23 33.42 -17.47
CA TRP A 563 25.01 32.80 -16.40
C TRP A 563 25.08 31.28 -16.47
N ALA A 564 24.29 30.60 -17.30
CA ALA A 564 24.22 29.15 -17.31
C ALA A 564 24.53 28.56 -18.68
N ASP A 565 25.21 27.42 -18.68
CA ASP A 565 25.43 26.57 -19.84
C ASP A 565 24.73 25.24 -19.64
N ILE A 566 23.98 24.78 -20.65
CA ILE A 566 23.55 23.39 -20.72
C ILE A 566 24.80 22.55 -20.98
N VAL A 567 25.10 21.66 -20.02
CA VAL A 567 26.25 20.75 -20.10
C VAL A 567 25.84 19.31 -20.41
N HIS A 568 24.56 19.01 -20.22
CA HIS A 568 23.90 17.78 -20.64
C HIS A 568 22.42 18.04 -20.88
N GLU A 569 21.88 17.45 -21.93
CA GLU A 569 20.46 17.45 -22.28
C GLU A 569 20.13 16.05 -22.83
N ASP A 570 19.03 15.49 -22.33
CA ASP A 570 18.38 14.33 -22.92
C ASP A 570 16.85 14.55 -22.91
N GLY A 571 16.09 13.56 -23.38
CA GLY A 571 14.62 13.68 -23.46
C GLY A 571 13.90 13.76 -22.12
N GLU A 572 14.59 13.55 -21.00
CA GLU A 572 13.99 13.52 -19.66
C GLU A 572 14.47 14.67 -18.77
N ALA A 573 15.70 15.17 -18.97
CA ALA A 573 16.28 16.19 -18.09
C ALA A 573 17.39 17.06 -18.70
N TYR A 574 17.57 18.22 -18.09
CA TYR A 574 18.65 19.17 -18.31
C TYR A 574 19.60 19.20 -17.11
N ILE A 575 20.90 19.24 -17.38
CA ILE A 575 21.92 19.63 -16.39
C ILE A 575 22.59 20.89 -16.87
N LEU A 576 22.58 21.91 -16.01
CA LEU A 576 23.18 23.20 -16.27
C LEU A 576 24.33 23.47 -15.30
N LYS A 577 25.36 24.14 -15.80
CA LYS A 577 26.46 24.67 -15.00
C LYS A 577 26.36 26.19 -14.94
N ILE A 578 26.39 26.74 -13.72
CA ILE A 578 26.47 28.18 -13.50
C ILE A 578 27.92 28.64 -13.72
N ARG A 579 28.11 29.57 -14.65
CA ARG A 579 29.36 30.21 -15.01
C ARG A 579 29.91 31.03 -13.85
N ASP A 580 31.22 31.25 -13.83
CA ASP A 580 31.85 32.17 -12.88
C ASP A 580 31.68 33.64 -13.28
N GLN A 581 31.47 33.92 -14.56
CA GLN A 581 31.23 35.26 -15.11
C GLN A 581 30.05 35.23 -16.07
N ARG A 582 29.27 36.33 -16.08
CA ARG A 582 28.17 36.51 -17.01
C ARG A 582 28.72 36.62 -18.43
N GLY A 583 28.23 35.77 -19.32
CA GLY A 583 28.56 35.80 -20.74
C GLY A 583 27.35 36.18 -21.59
N GLU A 584 27.49 36.09 -22.90
CA GLU A 584 26.34 36.12 -23.80
C GLU A 584 25.46 34.88 -23.53
N PRO A 585 24.13 35.04 -23.50
CA PRO A 585 23.21 33.91 -23.47
C PRO A 585 23.53 32.97 -24.63
N ALA A 586 23.41 31.65 -24.41
CA ALA A 586 23.47 30.71 -25.52
C ALA A 586 22.40 31.12 -26.54
N ALA A 587 22.81 31.38 -27.79
CA ALA A 587 21.84 31.65 -28.86
C ALA A 587 20.91 30.44 -28.94
N PRO A 588 19.57 30.61 -28.98
CA PRO A 588 18.68 29.48 -29.17
C PRO A 588 19.05 28.85 -30.51
N GLU A 589 19.66 27.66 -30.51
CA GLU A 589 19.68 26.87 -31.72
C GLU A 589 18.20 26.59 -32.05
N PRO A 590 17.72 26.94 -33.25
CA PRO A 590 16.34 26.71 -33.59
C PRO A 590 16.09 25.21 -33.51
N VAL A 591 15.27 24.81 -32.54
CA VAL A 591 14.69 23.47 -32.49
C VAL A 591 14.02 23.25 -33.84
N SER A 592 14.63 22.42 -34.69
CA SER A 592 14.00 22.00 -35.93
C SER A 592 12.85 21.06 -35.56
N VAL A 593 11.69 21.64 -35.29
CA VAL A 593 10.44 20.88 -35.24
C VAL A 593 10.22 20.39 -36.67
N PRO A 594 10.28 19.09 -36.95
CA PRO A 594 10.09 18.60 -38.31
C PRO A 594 8.71 19.04 -38.78
N THR A 595 8.68 19.66 -39.95
CA THR A 595 7.44 20.14 -40.54
C THR A 595 6.50 18.95 -40.75
N ARG A 596 5.17 19.15 -40.67
CA ARG A 596 4.18 18.07 -40.92
C ARG A 596 4.46 17.30 -42.23
N GLN A 597 5.04 17.97 -43.21
CA GLN A 597 5.47 17.39 -44.48
C GLN A 597 6.69 16.45 -44.34
N GLU A 598 7.68 16.78 -43.52
CA GLU A 598 8.85 15.93 -43.26
C GLU A 598 8.50 14.69 -42.45
N VAL A 599 7.46 14.77 -41.60
CA VAL A 599 6.88 13.62 -40.89
C VAL A 599 6.08 12.70 -41.84
N ILE A 600 5.48 13.26 -42.89
CA ILE A 600 4.78 12.48 -43.93
C ILE A 600 5.80 11.81 -44.86
N ASP A 601 6.82 12.54 -45.30
CA ASP A 601 7.86 12.05 -46.21
C ASP A 601 8.78 10.99 -45.57
N SER A 602 8.88 10.95 -44.24
CA SER A 602 9.61 9.91 -43.50
C SER A 602 8.75 8.69 -43.15
N ALA A 603 7.43 8.80 -43.23
CA ALA A 603 6.49 7.69 -43.04
C ALA A 603 6.24 6.90 -44.35
N GLU A 604 6.45 7.52 -45.51
CA GLU A 604 6.41 6.85 -46.81
C GLU A 604 7.80 6.34 -47.20
N GLY A 605 8.12 5.11 -46.78
CA GLY A 605 9.27 4.37 -47.32
C GLY A 605 9.19 4.19 -48.85
N PRO A 606 10.31 3.89 -49.54
CA PRO A 606 10.36 3.88 -51.00
C PRO A 606 9.38 2.83 -51.56
N GLN A 607 8.43 3.28 -52.38
CA GLN A 607 7.53 2.38 -53.10
C GLN A 607 8.31 1.54 -54.13
N PRO A 608 7.95 0.26 -54.31
CA PRO A 608 8.54 -0.57 -55.36
C PRO A 608 8.02 -0.15 -56.73
N GLU A 609 8.93 0.04 -57.68
CA GLU A 609 8.60 0.24 -59.10
C GLU A 609 7.90 -1.02 -59.68
N GLY A 610 6.76 -0.81 -60.33
CA GLY A 610 6.38 -1.58 -61.52
C GLY A 610 5.02 -2.29 -61.52
N ALA A 611 4.33 -2.10 -62.66
CA ALA A 611 3.07 -2.70 -63.14
C ALA A 611 1.77 -2.07 -62.58
N GLY A 612 0.87 -1.49 -63.36
CA GLY A 612 0.71 -1.42 -64.81
C GLY A 612 -0.78 -1.23 -65.10
N ASP A 613 -1.08 -0.17 -65.85
CA ASP A 613 -2.29 0.06 -66.67
C ASP A 613 -3.71 0.19 -66.08
N SER A 614 -4.23 1.43 -66.19
CA SER A 614 -5.46 1.80 -66.95
C SER A 614 -6.85 1.78 -66.24
N PRO A 615 -7.83 2.59 -66.69
CA PRO A 615 -8.30 3.81 -65.98
C PRO A 615 -9.82 3.84 -65.71
N ASP A 616 -10.34 4.78 -64.91
CA ASP A 616 -11.42 5.70 -65.34
C ASP A 616 -11.88 6.71 -64.27
N ALA A 617 -12.39 7.84 -64.79
CA ALA A 617 -13.33 8.82 -64.25
C ALA A 617 -12.83 9.93 -63.29
N GLY A 618 -12.63 11.11 -63.89
CA GLY A 618 -12.68 12.44 -63.25
C GLY A 618 -14.07 12.80 -62.70
N SER A 619 -14.33 14.01 -62.20
CA SER A 619 -13.78 15.32 -62.52
C SER A 619 -14.11 16.32 -61.41
N ASP A 620 -13.33 17.40 -61.39
CA ASP A 620 -13.39 18.60 -60.56
C ASP A 620 -14.77 19.29 -60.48
N GLU A 621 -15.02 19.98 -59.35
CA GLU A 621 -15.52 21.37 -59.34
C GLU A 621 -15.40 22.04 -57.95
N ALA A 622 -14.36 22.86 -57.81
CA ALA A 622 -14.38 24.29 -57.48
C ALA A 622 -15.31 24.88 -56.37
N THR A 623 -14.66 25.32 -55.29
CA THR A 623 -14.61 26.68 -54.69
C THR A 623 -15.82 27.40 -54.06
N GLU A 624 -15.44 28.17 -53.02
CA GLU A 624 -16.12 29.26 -52.29
C GLU A 624 -17.07 28.78 -51.18
N GLY A 625 -16.90 29.08 -49.89
CA GLY A 625 -16.15 30.13 -49.20
C GLY A 625 -17.14 30.77 -48.23
N GLU A 626 -17.04 30.57 -46.92
CA GLU A 626 -17.77 31.41 -45.97
C GLU A 626 -17.22 31.36 -44.53
N GLU A 627 -17.37 32.52 -43.88
CA GLU A 627 -16.77 33.06 -42.68
C GLU A 627 -17.02 32.31 -41.35
N VAL A 628 -15.95 32.33 -40.55
CA VAL A 628 -15.86 32.67 -39.11
C VAL A 628 -17.18 33.01 -38.39
N ALA A 629 -17.48 32.23 -37.33
CA ALA A 629 -18.28 32.70 -36.20
C ALA A 629 -17.73 32.12 -34.88
N ASP A 630 -17.29 33.01 -34.00
CA ASP A 630 -17.01 32.75 -32.58
C ASP A 630 -18.32 32.41 -31.82
N PRO A 631 -18.28 31.58 -30.76
CA PRO A 631 -19.45 31.24 -29.96
C PRO A 631 -19.61 32.15 -28.74
N PRO A 632 -20.84 32.38 -28.22
CA PRO A 632 -21.03 32.86 -26.87
C PRO A 632 -21.50 31.77 -25.89
N SER A 633 -21.07 32.00 -24.65
CA SER A 633 -21.44 31.45 -23.32
C SER A 633 -21.00 30.04 -22.95
#